data_AF-A0A3B8Z893-F1
#
_entry.id   AF-A0A3B8Z893-F1
#
_cell.length_a   1.000
_cell.length_b   1.000
_cell.length_c   1.000
_cell.angle_alpha   90.00
_cell.angle_beta   90.00
_cell.angle_gamma   90.00
#
_symmetry.space_group_name_H-M   'P 1'
#
loop_
_entity.id
_entity.type
_entity.pdbx_description
1 polymer ?
#
loop_
_entity_poly.entity_id
_entity_poly.type
_entity_poly.pdbx_seq_one_letter_code
_entity_poly.pdbx_strand_id
1 'polypeptide(L)'
;MEFMPNFKLYRPDNVDDAIKIKTEHAEAHYVAGGTDMIVNVRRGIEQPQSLVDLTSISNMNDITEVDGGLEIGANVTLRNVRENQIIQQNYPCIAEAAGSVAGPTHQQYGTVGGNLCLDTR
;
A
#
# COMPACT_ATOMS: atom_id res chain seq x y z
N MET A 1 24.87 4.76 9.44
CA MET A 1 23.77 5.30 8.62
C MET A 1 23.29 4.12 7.79
N GLU A 2 22.03 3.67 7.96
CA GLU A 2 21.49 2.63 7.08
C GLU A 2 21.58 3.13 5.64
N PHE A 3 22.17 2.32 4.76
CA PHE A 3 22.32 2.67 3.35
C PHE A 3 20.95 2.83 2.72
N MET A 4 20.73 3.95 2.04
CA MET A 4 19.57 4.17 1.19
C MET A 4 20.11 4.69 -0.15
N PRO A 5 19.85 3.99 -1.27
CA PRO A 5 20.30 4.46 -2.56
C PRO A 5 19.61 5.79 -2.89
N ASN A 6 20.28 6.61 -3.71
CA ASN A 6 19.62 7.77 -4.28
C ASN A 6 18.52 7.30 -5.23
N PHE A 7 17.30 7.74 -5.00
CA PHE A 7 16.16 7.51 -5.88
C PHE A 7 15.41 8.82 -6.13
N LYS A 8 14.72 8.89 -7.26
CA LYS A 8 13.74 9.94 -7.52
C LYS A 8 12.38 9.53 -6.95
N LEU A 9 11.74 10.41 -6.19
CA LEU A 9 10.41 10.18 -5.65
C LEU A 9 9.38 10.98 -6.45
N TYR A 10 8.41 10.30 -7.02
CA TYR A 10 7.24 10.87 -7.68
C TYR A 10 6.03 10.80 -6.76
N ARG A 11 5.23 11.87 -6.71
CA ARG A 11 4.00 11.98 -5.92
C ARG A 11 2.86 12.46 -6.81
N PRO A 12 2.24 11.55 -7.58
CA PRO A 12 1.09 11.90 -8.40
C PRO A 12 -0.15 12.15 -7.52
N ASP A 13 -1.04 13.02 -8.00
CA ASP A 13 -2.29 13.35 -7.31
C ASP A 13 -3.45 12.39 -7.69
N ASN A 14 -3.28 11.63 -8.77
CA ASN A 14 -4.29 10.70 -9.28
C ASN A 14 -3.65 9.42 -9.88
N VAL A 15 -4.49 8.41 -10.12
CA VAL A 15 -4.08 7.10 -10.63
C VAL A 15 -3.52 7.18 -12.04
N ASP A 16 -4.11 8.00 -12.91
CA ASP A 16 -3.67 8.12 -14.31
C ASP A 16 -2.25 8.66 -14.41
N ASP A 17 -1.90 9.65 -13.58
CA ASP A 17 -0.55 10.19 -13.48
C ASP A 17 0.42 9.14 -12.91
N ALA A 18 0.01 8.34 -11.93
CA ALA A 18 0.83 7.25 -11.41
C ALA A 18 1.15 6.21 -12.48
N ILE A 19 0.14 5.81 -13.27
CA ILE A 19 0.28 4.88 -14.39
C ILE A 19 1.18 5.47 -15.48
N LYS A 20 1.00 6.75 -15.81
CA LYS A 20 1.82 7.46 -16.79
C LYS A 20 3.29 7.47 -16.37
N ILE A 21 3.57 7.82 -15.13
CA ILE A 21 4.94 7.83 -14.58
C ILE A 21 5.55 6.43 -14.63
N LYS A 22 4.81 5.38 -14.26
CA LYS A 22 5.27 3.99 -14.35
C LYS A 22 5.50 3.52 -15.80
N THR A 23 4.74 4.06 -16.75
CA THR A 23 4.90 3.77 -18.18
C THR A 23 6.14 4.46 -18.75
N GLU A 24 6.39 5.72 -18.36
CA GLU A 24 7.59 6.48 -18.76
C GLU A 24 8.86 5.98 -18.06
N HIS A 25 8.73 5.42 -16.86
CA HIS A 25 9.80 4.87 -16.03
C HIS A 25 9.47 3.43 -15.64
N ALA A 26 9.67 2.48 -16.56
CA ALA A 26 9.29 1.09 -16.39
C ALA A 26 9.91 0.43 -15.14
N GLU A 27 11.12 0.85 -14.75
CA GLU A 27 11.84 0.41 -13.55
C GLU A 27 11.37 1.06 -12.24
N ALA A 28 10.50 2.08 -12.29
CA ALA A 28 10.01 2.75 -11.09
C ALA A 28 9.13 1.80 -10.27
N HIS A 29 9.32 1.74 -8.95
CA HIS A 29 8.49 0.90 -8.09
C HIS A 29 7.38 1.72 -7.44
N TYR A 30 6.17 1.17 -7.37
CA TYR A 30 5.12 1.76 -6.55
C TYR A 30 5.45 1.58 -5.07
N VAL A 31 5.15 2.60 -4.27
CA VAL A 31 5.26 2.53 -2.81
C VAL A 31 4.01 3.17 -2.20
N ALA A 32 3.50 2.56 -1.13
CA ALA A 32 2.42 3.10 -0.32
C ALA A 32 2.89 3.17 1.15
N GLY A 33 2.37 2.30 2.01
CA GLY A 33 2.75 2.22 3.43
C GLY A 33 4.24 1.97 3.73
N GLY A 34 5.00 1.51 2.74
CA GLY A 34 6.46 1.34 2.81
C GLY A 34 6.95 0.24 3.76
N THR A 35 6.05 -0.48 4.45
CA THR A 35 6.39 -1.49 5.46
C THR A 35 7.14 -2.71 4.93
N ASP A 36 7.11 -2.92 3.62
CA ASP A 36 7.84 -3.98 2.92
C ASP A 36 8.91 -3.37 2.00
N MET A 37 8.50 -2.63 0.96
CA MET A 37 9.39 -2.00 -0.03
C MET A 37 10.55 -1.20 0.60
N ILE A 38 10.29 -0.30 1.56
CA ILE A 38 11.36 0.54 2.15
C ILE A 38 12.30 -0.30 3.03
N VAL A 39 11.79 -1.37 3.64
CA VAL A 39 12.63 -2.32 4.41
C VAL A 39 13.57 -3.07 3.47
N ASN A 40 13.07 -3.54 2.32
CA ASN A 40 13.88 -4.21 1.30
C ASN A 40 14.94 -3.28 0.71
N VAL A 41 14.61 -2.01 0.49
CA VAL A 41 15.58 -0.99 0.04
C VAL A 41 16.69 -0.78 1.05
N ARG A 42 16.37 -0.65 2.34
CA ARG A 42 17.38 -0.49 3.41
C ARG A 42 18.28 -1.71 3.58
N ARG A 43 17.75 -2.90 3.29
CA ARG A 43 18.49 -4.17 3.31
C ARG A 43 19.31 -4.40 2.04
N GLY A 44 19.17 -3.54 1.03
CA GLY A 44 19.84 -3.68 -0.27
C GLY A 44 19.28 -4.80 -1.15
N ILE A 45 18.12 -5.36 -0.78
CA ILE A 45 17.40 -6.38 -1.57
C ILE A 45 16.84 -5.73 -2.83
N GLU A 46 16.23 -4.56 -2.67
CA GLU A 46 15.72 -3.72 -3.75
C GLU A 46 16.55 -2.45 -3.88
N GLN A 47 16.82 -2.00 -5.11
CA GLN A 47 17.60 -0.78 -5.36
C GLN A 47 16.95 0.05 -6.47
N PRO A 48 15.72 0.56 -6.25
CA PRO A 48 14.97 1.29 -7.25
C PRO A 48 15.65 2.63 -7.54
N GLN A 49 15.74 2.98 -8.82
CA GLN A 49 16.17 4.33 -9.23
C GLN A 49 15.05 5.37 -9.07
N SER A 50 13.79 4.91 -9.09
CA SER A 50 12.61 5.74 -8.95
C SER A 50 11.54 5.03 -8.11
N LEU A 51 10.85 5.81 -7.27
CA LEU A 51 9.68 5.39 -6.52
C LEU A 51 8.48 6.27 -6.88
N VAL A 52 7.30 5.66 -6.97
CA VAL A 52 6.02 6.35 -7.17
C VAL A 52 5.19 6.16 -5.91
N ASP A 53 5.11 7.22 -5.11
CA ASP A 53 4.40 7.27 -3.83
C ASP A 53 2.90 7.47 -4.07
N LEU A 54 2.14 6.39 -3.86
CA LEU A 54 0.70 6.35 -4.06
C LEU A 54 -0.07 6.98 -2.90
N THR A 55 0.56 7.26 -1.76
CA THR A 55 -0.14 7.75 -0.56
C THR A 55 -0.75 9.15 -0.74
N SER A 56 -0.30 9.89 -1.75
CA SER A 56 -0.79 11.24 -2.09
C SER A 56 -2.06 11.22 -2.94
N ILE A 57 -2.42 10.07 -3.53
CA ILE A 57 -3.61 9.95 -4.37
C ILE A 57 -4.87 9.92 -3.49
N SER A 58 -5.66 10.98 -3.60
CA SER A 58 -6.99 11.06 -2.98
C SER A 58 -7.96 10.04 -3.59
N ASN A 59 -8.93 9.57 -2.80
CA ASN A 59 -9.96 8.58 -3.19
C ASN A 59 -9.47 7.12 -3.30
N MET A 60 -8.31 6.80 -2.73
CA MET A 60 -7.83 5.41 -2.59
C MET A 60 -7.85 4.92 -1.14
N ASN A 61 -8.36 5.71 -0.21
CA ASN A 61 -8.30 5.50 1.23
C ASN A 61 -9.67 5.26 1.88
N ASP A 62 -10.69 5.01 1.06
CA ASP A 62 -12.07 4.84 1.48
C ASP A 62 -12.51 3.36 1.47
N ILE A 63 -13.49 3.06 2.32
CA ILE A 63 -14.22 1.79 2.34
C ILE A 63 -15.68 2.15 2.08
N THR A 64 -16.23 1.70 0.96
CA THR A 64 -17.56 2.12 0.49
C THR A 64 -18.46 0.92 0.28
N GLU A 65 -19.70 1.00 0.77
CA GLU A 65 -20.75 0.03 0.44
C GLU A 65 -21.21 0.24 -1.00
N VAL A 66 -21.28 -0.87 -1.75
CA VAL A 66 -21.75 -0.90 -3.13
C VAL A 66 -22.77 -2.02 -3.30
N ASP A 67 -23.50 -2.02 -4.41
CA ASP A 67 -24.49 -3.06 -4.69
C ASP A 67 -23.84 -4.46 -4.69
N GLY A 68 -24.17 -5.25 -3.67
CA GLY A 68 -23.67 -6.62 -3.52
C GLY A 68 -22.31 -6.75 -2.83
N GLY A 69 -21.73 -5.69 -2.26
CA GLY A 69 -20.43 -5.82 -1.60
C GLY A 69 -19.83 -4.56 -0.98
N LEU A 70 -18.51 -4.60 -0.82
CA LEU A 70 -17.68 -3.47 -0.41
C LEU A 70 -16.62 -3.19 -1.46
N GLU A 71 -16.38 -1.92 -1.72
CA GLU A 71 -15.19 -1.44 -2.41
C GLU A 71 -14.19 -0.94 -1.37
N ILE A 72 -12.95 -1.42 -1.44
CA ILE A 72 -11.87 -1.06 -0.51
C ILE A 72 -10.74 -0.45 -1.33
N GLY A 73 -10.47 0.83 -1.09
CA GLY A 73 -9.36 1.53 -1.74
C GLY A 73 -8.00 0.92 -1.40
N ALA A 74 -7.08 0.91 -2.37
CA ALA A 74 -5.78 0.25 -2.20
C ALA A 74 -4.85 0.92 -1.16
N ASN A 75 -5.09 2.18 -0.79
CA ASN A 75 -4.39 2.90 0.29
C ASN A 75 -5.06 2.76 1.66
N VAL A 76 -6.21 2.07 1.77
CA VAL A 76 -6.78 1.73 3.07
C VAL A 76 -5.77 0.90 3.86
N THR A 77 -5.53 1.27 5.12
CA THR A 77 -4.58 0.56 5.98
C THR A 77 -5.19 -0.73 6.52
N LEU A 78 -4.36 -1.74 6.79
CA LEU A 78 -4.84 -3.00 7.37
C LEU A 78 -5.49 -2.78 8.74
N ARG A 79 -5.01 -1.79 9.51
CA ARG A 79 -5.67 -1.34 10.74
C ARG A 79 -7.10 -0.86 10.48
N ASN A 80 -7.30 -0.02 9.46
CA ASN A 80 -8.63 0.50 9.12
C ASN A 80 -9.55 -0.64 8.66
N VAL A 81 -9.06 -1.61 7.89
CA VAL A 81 -9.83 -2.81 7.53
C VAL A 81 -10.26 -3.60 8.76
N ARG A 82 -9.30 -3.88 9.66
CA ARG A 82 -9.54 -4.62 10.91
C ARG A 82 -10.55 -3.94 11.83
N GLU A 83 -10.50 -2.61 11.93
CA GLU A 83 -11.32 -1.80 12.84
C GLU A 83 -12.65 -1.34 12.23
N ASN A 84 -12.89 -1.56 10.93
CA ASN A 84 -14.12 -1.15 10.28
C ASN A 84 -15.31 -2.01 10.74
N GLN A 85 -16.35 -1.36 11.25
CA GLN A 85 -17.52 -2.05 11.82
C GLN A 85 -18.29 -2.88 10.80
N ILE A 86 -18.44 -2.38 9.55
CA ILE A 86 -19.14 -3.09 8.48
C ILE A 86 -18.37 -4.36 8.11
N ILE A 87 -17.04 -4.27 8.03
CA ILE A 87 -16.18 -5.43 7.76
C ILE A 87 -16.24 -6.43 8.91
N GLN A 88 -16.16 -5.98 10.16
CA GLN A 88 -16.25 -6.88 11.32
C GLN A 88 -17.59 -7.64 11.38
N GLN A 89 -18.70 -6.98 11.01
CA GLN A 89 -20.03 -7.56 11.09
C GLN A 89 -20.34 -8.47 9.89
N ASN A 90 -20.05 -8.01 8.68
CA ASN A 90 -20.48 -8.67 7.45
C ASN A 90 -19.38 -9.52 6.78
N TYR A 91 -18.11 -9.22 7.07
CA TYR A 91 -16.93 -9.89 6.48
C TYR A 91 -15.87 -10.23 7.54
N PRO A 92 -16.22 -10.91 8.65
CA PRO A 92 -15.34 -11.07 9.81
C PRO A 92 -13.98 -11.71 9.48
N CYS A 93 -13.94 -12.66 8.54
CA CYS A 93 -12.69 -13.29 8.10
C CYS A 93 -11.70 -12.28 7.47
N ILE A 94 -12.19 -11.22 6.83
CA ILE A 94 -11.34 -10.17 6.24
C ILE A 94 -10.74 -9.29 7.35
N ALA A 95 -11.54 -8.95 8.37
CA ALA A 95 -11.04 -8.21 9.53
C ALA A 95 -9.99 -9.02 10.32
N GLU A 96 -10.23 -10.33 10.50
CA GLU A 96 -9.28 -11.25 11.14
C GLU A 96 -7.98 -11.35 10.34
N ALA A 97 -8.07 -11.57 9.02
CA ALA A 97 -6.92 -11.63 8.14
C ALA A 97 -6.07 -10.36 8.23
N ALA A 98 -6.68 -9.17 8.11
CA ALA A 98 -5.98 -7.90 8.25
C ALA A 98 -5.31 -7.74 9.63
N GLY A 99 -5.96 -8.23 10.69
CA GLY A 99 -5.41 -8.24 12.05
C GLY A 99 -4.27 -9.23 12.29
N SER A 100 -4.17 -10.28 11.46
CA SER A 100 -3.09 -11.29 11.54
C SER A 100 -1.78 -10.87 10.89
N VAL A 101 -1.79 -9.83 10.04
CA VAL A 101 -0.60 -9.40 9.29
C VAL A 101 0.37 -8.65 10.20
N ALA A 102 1.54 -9.25 10.46
CA ALA A 102 2.64 -8.64 11.21
C ALA A 102 2.20 -8.06 12.57
N GLY A 103 2.74 -6.89 12.96
CA GLY A 103 2.42 -6.23 14.23
C GLY A 103 1.57 -4.96 14.06
N PRO A 104 0.99 -4.41 15.15
CA PRO A 104 0.07 -3.26 15.09
C PRO A 104 0.61 -2.03 14.35
N THR A 105 1.90 -1.70 14.53
CA THR A 105 2.53 -0.58 13.82
C THR A 105 2.63 -0.84 12.32
N HIS A 106 2.89 -2.09 11.89
CA HIS A 106 2.88 -2.43 10.47
C HIS A 106 1.46 -2.30 9.92
N GLN A 107 0.44 -2.73 10.65
CA GLN A 107 -0.96 -2.62 10.21
C GLN A 107 -1.43 -1.17 10.09
N GLN A 108 -0.86 -0.25 10.89
CA GLN A 108 -1.18 1.17 10.84
C GLN A 108 -0.68 1.84 9.55
N TYR A 109 0.42 1.38 8.97
CA TYR A 109 0.99 1.97 7.76
C TYR A 109 0.79 1.10 6.52
N GLY A 110 0.87 -0.22 6.66
CA GLY A 110 0.66 -1.20 5.61
C GLY A 110 -0.74 -1.07 5.02
N THR A 111 -0.79 -0.93 3.70
CA THR A 111 -2.04 -0.75 2.96
C THR A 111 -2.54 -2.07 2.39
N VAL A 112 -3.83 -2.14 2.05
CA VAL A 112 -4.43 -3.29 1.38
C VAL A 112 -3.70 -3.61 0.08
N GLY A 113 -3.48 -2.60 -0.78
CA GLY A 113 -2.76 -2.79 -2.04
C GLY A 113 -1.32 -3.24 -1.81
N GLY A 114 -0.62 -2.64 -0.84
CA GLY A 114 0.75 -3.04 -0.50
C GLY A 114 0.84 -4.47 0.05
N ASN A 115 -0.16 -4.91 0.82
CA ASN A 115 -0.21 -6.27 1.35
C ASN A 115 -0.50 -7.32 0.25
N LEU A 116 -1.43 -7.02 -0.67
CA LEU A 116 -1.77 -7.91 -1.77
C LEU A 116 -0.64 -8.03 -2.81
N CYS A 117 0.10 -6.94 -3.04
CA CYS A 117 1.21 -6.89 -4.01
C CYS A 117 2.59 -7.09 -3.37
N LEU A 118 2.64 -7.61 -2.13
CA LEU A 118 3.89 -7.89 -1.43
C LEU A 118 4.75 -8.90 -2.20
N ASP A 119 6.07 -8.67 -2.24
CA ASP A 119 7.01 -9.60 -2.87
C ASP A 119 7.30 -10.80 -1.95
N THR A 120 7.36 -12.01 -2.51
CA THR A 120 7.51 -13.27 -1.73
C THR A 120 8.90 -13.89 -1.81
N ARG A 121 9.89 -13.13 -2.29
CA ARG A 121 11.27 -13.61 -2.51
C ARG A 121 12.10 -13.72 -1.25
#